data_AF-A0A2Z5UTJ6-F1
#
_entry.id   AF-A0A2Z5UTJ6-F1
#
_cell.length_a   1.000
_cell.length_b   1.000
_cell.length_c   1.000
_cell.angle_alpha   90.00
_cell.angle_beta   90.00
_cell.angle_gamma   90.00
#
_symmetry.space_group_name_H-M   'P 1'
#
loop_
_entity.id
_entity.type
_entity.pdbx_description
1 polymer ?
#
loop_
_entity_poly.entity_id
_entity_poly.type
_entity_poly.pdbx_seq_one_letter_code
_entity_poly.pdbx_strand_id
1 'polypeptide(L)'
;MRDITLLEKETQIPKEKLEAFRALDSKLNNSEDSDLDISAIQTIIVESLGDMETNKKLDLIAPYSRRDTGIGGKTMGIIKDISYRTRHLNKISNDLDTIYTRFEQGKLGVKLESDERITLAQYGILYDLAHLNKYLEEMNHLGLINGNETLEKLFSQTQKAKNIIQYLDDTFDQSFKMPTGSVVFNNTSDQALIYQKHYSFFEKIINFFITKFSHSSKGVFSKKNNKISHINPTYKEEKLTVRNYLYSDIYKIKLETMISPSIQKILKEKLGNDWLKQLEHKHEIIEKKLHDQAREEHIHITANGSVNTKVKIATIWLQGGHKNSFFANHSNKDIRDNFFGRGAWENNKRKQTKLLCSEFVGMSLIAVIQELNDQVIEELKAKGVEGLPQTIIKNPISQREKLHLLTPERLLVTMQKRGIVEKVETPPEISRFISR
;
A
#
# COMPACT_ATOMS: atom_id res chain seq x y z
N MET A 1 -27.35 -18.32 26.84
CA MET A 1 -26.23 -17.41 27.15
C MET A 1 -25.30 -18.12 28.11
N ARG A 2 -24.01 -18.22 27.80
CA ARG A 2 -22.95 -18.77 28.65
C ARG A 2 -22.87 -17.99 29.95
N ASP A 3 -22.61 -18.74 31.02
CA ASP A 3 -22.25 -18.18 32.31
C ASP A 3 -21.01 -17.28 32.14
N ILE A 4 -21.05 -16.10 32.74
CA ILE A 4 -19.95 -15.15 32.67
C ILE A 4 -18.71 -15.65 33.41
N THR A 5 -18.88 -16.43 34.47
CA THR A 5 -17.78 -17.08 35.19
C THR A 5 -17.06 -18.12 34.31
N LEU A 6 -17.80 -18.80 33.43
CA LEU A 6 -17.19 -19.69 32.44
C LEU A 6 -16.39 -18.91 31.40
N LEU A 7 -16.94 -17.79 30.90
CA LEU A 7 -16.23 -16.93 29.94
C LEU A 7 -14.96 -16.31 30.54
N GLU A 8 -15.01 -15.86 31.79
CA GLU A 8 -13.84 -15.38 32.52
C GLU A 8 -12.75 -16.46 32.59
N LYS A 9 -13.11 -17.69 32.96
CA LYS A 9 -12.15 -18.80 33.02
C LYS A 9 -11.53 -19.13 31.66
N GLU A 10 -12.33 -19.12 30.59
CA GLU A 10 -11.87 -19.44 29.23
C GLU A 10 -10.98 -18.34 28.63
N THR A 11 -11.31 -17.08 28.91
CA THR A 11 -10.68 -15.92 28.25
C THR A 11 -9.63 -15.23 29.11
N GLN A 12 -9.67 -15.48 30.43
CA GLN A 12 -8.89 -14.76 31.45
C GLN A 12 -9.14 -13.24 31.43
N ILE A 13 -10.34 -12.84 31.01
CA ILE A 13 -10.84 -11.45 31.12
C ILE A 13 -11.68 -11.38 32.40
N PRO A 14 -11.42 -10.41 33.30
CA PRO A 14 -12.18 -10.28 34.55
C PRO A 14 -13.68 -10.23 34.31
N LYS A 15 -14.45 -10.85 35.20
CA LYS A 15 -15.91 -10.89 35.13
C LYS A 15 -16.53 -9.51 34.93
N GLU A 16 -16.09 -8.50 35.69
CA GLU A 16 -16.61 -7.14 35.65
C GLU A 16 -16.42 -6.51 34.26
N LYS A 17 -15.29 -6.80 33.61
CA LYS A 17 -14.99 -6.34 32.24
C LYS A 17 -15.91 -7.00 31.21
N LEU A 18 -16.22 -8.29 31.38
CA LEU A 18 -17.18 -8.99 30.54
C LEU A 18 -18.61 -8.47 30.75
N GLU A 19 -18.99 -8.10 31.97
CA GLU A 19 -20.30 -7.50 32.28
C GLU A 19 -20.43 -6.13 31.62
N ALA A 20 -19.40 -5.29 31.73
CA ALA A 20 -19.36 -3.99 31.06
C ALA A 20 -19.39 -4.13 29.52
N PHE A 21 -18.75 -5.16 28.94
CA PHE A 21 -18.88 -5.44 27.51
C PHE A 21 -20.30 -5.85 27.10
N ARG A 22 -21.02 -6.62 27.93
CA ARG A 22 -22.44 -6.91 27.70
C ARG A 22 -23.30 -5.64 27.78
N ALA A 23 -23.04 -4.78 28.77
CA ALA A 23 -23.74 -3.50 28.93
C ALA A 23 -23.49 -2.57 27.74
N LEU A 24 -22.25 -2.47 27.27
CA LEU A 24 -21.89 -1.73 26.06
C LEU A 24 -22.58 -2.31 24.82
N ASP A 25 -22.64 -3.64 24.68
CA ASP A 25 -23.37 -4.29 23.59
C ASP A 25 -24.86 -3.98 23.61
N SER A 26 -25.49 -4.01 24.78
CA SER A 26 -26.88 -3.58 24.94
C SER A 26 -27.05 -2.12 24.48
N LYS A 27 -26.21 -1.20 24.96
CA LYS A 27 -26.30 0.24 24.59
C LYS A 27 -26.09 0.49 23.10
N LEU A 28 -25.16 -0.21 22.46
CA LEU A 28 -24.85 -0.07 21.03
C LEU A 28 -25.93 -0.62 20.10
N ASN A 29 -26.85 -1.45 20.61
CA ASN A 29 -27.92 -2.07 19.83
C ASN A 29 -29.32 -1.57 20.23
N ASN A 30 -29.53 -1.14 21.48
CA ASN A 30 -30.80 -0.69 22.02
C ASN A 30 -30.58 0.63 22.79
N SER A 31 -30.93 1.76 22.19
CA SER A 31 -30.69 3.10 22.76
C SER A 31 -31.56 3.44 23.97
N GLU A 32 -32.68 2.74 24.15
CA GLU A 32 -33.72 3.05 25.16
C GLU A 32 -33.49 2.43 26.54
N ASP A 33 -32.43 1.64 26.72
CA ASP A 33 -32.14 1.01 28.01
C ASP A 33 -31.63 2.07 29.02
N SER A 34 -32.53 2.50 29.93
CA SER A 34 -32.31 3.59 30.90
C SER A 34 -31.49 3.18 32.11
N ASP A 35 -31.37 1.87 32.36
CA ASP A 35 -30.85 1.35 33.64
C ASP A 35 -29.39 0.87 33.53
N LEU A 36 -28.73 1.14 32.40
CA LEU A 36 -27.33 0.78 32.20
C LEU A 36 -26.40 1.69 33.00
N ASP A 37 -25.48 1.08 33.75
CA ASP A 37 -24.39 1.80 34.43
C ASP A 37 -23.40 2.35 33.40
N ILE A 38 -23.64 3.61 33.00
CA ILE A 38 -22.80 4.35 32.06
C ILE A 38 -21.38 4.49 32.59
N SER A 39 -21.20 4.64 33.91
CA SER A 39 -19.88 4.81 34.52
C SER A 39 -19.04 3.54 34.39
N ALA A 40 -19.65 2.37 34.58
CA ALA A 40 -18.99 1.09 34.35
C ALA A 40 -18.56 0.91 32.88
N ILE A 41 -19.42 1.29 31.92
CA ILE A 41 -19.07 1.26 30.49
C ILE A 41 -17.92 2.23 30.19
N GLN A 42 -17.98 3.46 30.70
CA GLN A 42 -16.92 4.46 30.52
C GLN A 42 -15.58 3.97 31.08
N THR A 43 -15.60 3.41 32.30
CA THR A 43 -14.42 2.85 32.96
C THR A 43 -13.77 1.79 32.09
N ILE A 44 -14.56 0.86 31.52
CA ILE A 44 -13.99 -0.22 30.71
C ILE A 44 -13.43 0.26 29.37
N ILE A 45 -14.01 1.32 28.79
CA ILE A 45 -13.48 1.95 27.59
C ILE A 45 -12.12 2.58 27.90
N VAL A 46 -12.02 3.32 29.02
CA VAL A 46 -10.76 3.95 29.47
C VAL A 46 -9.69 2.90 29.75
N GLU A 47 -10.01 1.84 30.47
CA GLU A 47 -9.08 0.73 30.74
C GLU A 47 -8.66 -0.02 29.48
N SER A 48 -9.46 0.04 28.42
CA SER A 48 -9.14 -0.59 27.14
C SER A 48 -8.18 0.24 26.28
N LEU A 49 -7.88 1.49 26.65
CA LEU A 49 -6.96 2.35 25.89
C LEU A 49 -5.54 1.77 25.90
N GLY A 50 -5.06 1.38 24.72
CA GLY A 50 -3.76 0.75 24.52
C GLY A 50 -3.60 -0.65 25.11
N ASP A 51 -4.68 -1.26 25.65
CA ASP A 51 -4.64 -2.58 26.27
C ASP A 51 -4.59 -3.70 25.20
N MET A 52 -3.38 -3.98 24.74
CA MET A 52 -3.11 -5.03 23.75
C MET A 52 -3.25 -6.45 24.32
N GLU A 53 -3.31 -6.62 25.64
CA GLU A 53 -3.54 -7.93 26.27
C GLU A 53 -5.01 -8.31 26.14
N THR A 54 -5.92 -7.44 26.59
CA THR A 54 -7.36 -7.63 26.39
C THR A 54 -7.69 -7.75 24.91
N ASN A 55 -7.06 -6.93 24.05
CA ASN A 55 -7.27 -7.00 22.59
C ASN A 55 -7.06 -8.41 22.03
N LYS A 56 -6.01 -9.11 22.47
CA LYS A 56 -5.72 -10.50 22.07
C LYS A 56 -6.68 -11.49 22.72
N LYS A 57 -7.01 -11.31 24.01
CA LYS A 57 -7.96 -12.19 24.71
C LYS A 57 -9.35 -12.15 24.10
N LEU A 58 -9.77 -11.03 23.51
CA LEU A 58 -11.05 -10.93 22.77
C LEU A 58 -11.13 -11.86 21.56
N ASP A 59 -10.01 -12.31 20.98
CA ASP A 59 -10.02 -13.33 19.91
C ASP A 59 -10.52 -14.69 20.39
N LEU A 60 -10.45 -14.97 21.70
CA LEU A 60 -11.02 -16.18 22.29
C LEU A 60 -12.55 -16.12 22.37
N ILE A 61 -13.14 -14.92 22.28
CA ILE A 61 -14.60 -14.71 22.28
C ILE A 61 -15.15 -14.73 20.84
N ALA A 62 -14.35 -14.29 19.86
CA ALA A 62 -14.77 -14.13 18.47
C ALA A 62 -15.48 -15.35 17.82
N PRO A 63 -15.16 -16.62 18.15
CA PRO A 63 -15.87 -17.78 17.60
C PRO A 63 -17.32 -17.93 18.08
N TYR A 64 -17.70 -17.28 19.19
CA TYR A 64 -19.02 -17.42 19.79
C TYR A 64 -19.99 -16.36 19.27
N SER A 65 -21.28 -16.71 19.18
CA SER A 65 -22.31 -15.77 18.76
C SER A 65 -22.72 -14.81 19.89
N ARG A 66 -23.37 -13.70 19.55
CA ARG A 66 -23.97 -12.78 20.52
C ARG A 66 -24.94 -13.49 21.49
N ARG A 67 -25.67 -14.51 21.03
CA ARG A 67 -26.59 -15.29 21.86
C ARG A 67 -25.86 -16.17 22.89
N ASP A 68 -24.64 -16.58 22.53
CA ASP A 68 -23.79 -17.38 23.41
C ASP A 68 -23.15 -16.50 24.48
N THR A 69 -22.61 -15.34 24.14
CA THR A 69 -21.79 -14.56 25.08
C THR A 69 -22.49 -13.36 25.68
N GLY A 70 -23.55 -12.87 25.06
CA GLY A 70 -24.11 -11.54 25.33
C GLY A 70 -23.27 -10.39 24.77
N ILE A 71 -22.18 -10.68 24.05
CA ILE A 71 -21.26 -9.69 23.48
C ILE A 71 -21.24 -9.89 21.96
N GLY A 72 -21.73 -8.91 21.22
CA GLY A 72 -21.79 -8.95 19.76
C GLY A 72 -20.45 -8.60 19.10
N GLY A 73 -20.33 -8.96 17.82
CA GLY A 73 -19.15 -8.66 17.01
C GLY A 73 -18.85 -7.16 16.87
N LYS A 74 -19.89 -6.31 16.90
CA LYS A 74 -19.74 -4.85 16.88
C LYS A 74 -18.98 -4.34 18.10
N THR A 75 -19.40 -4.74 19.30
CA THR A 75 -18.73 -4.39 20.57
C THR A 75 -17.30 -4.88 20.62
N MET A 76 -17.07 -6.15 20.25
CA MET A 76 -15.71 -6.70 20.17
C MET A 76 -14.84 -5.91 19.19
N GLY A 77 -15.36 -5.60 18.00
CA GLY A 77 -14.66 -4.82 16.98
C GLY A 77 -14.29 -3.41 17.49
N ILE A 78 -15.22 -2.74 18.16
CA ILE A 78 -15.01 -1.41 18.75
C ILE A 78 -13.93 -1.44 19.83
N ILE A 79 -14.03 -2.34 20.82
CA ILE A 79 -13.04 -2.43 21.90
C ILE A 79 -11.66 -2.78 21.32
N LYS A 80 -11.60 -3.71 20.36
CA LYS A 80 -10.34 -4.04 19.68
C LYS A 80 -9.76 -2.84 18.94
N ASP A 81 -10.58 -2.08 18.22
CA ASP A 81 -10.12 -0.89 17.51
C ASP A 81 -9.66 0.21 18.48
N ILE A 82 -10.35 0.42 19.61
CA ILE A 82 -9.95 1.36 20.66
C ILE A 82 -8.57 0.98 21.22
N SER A 83 -8.39 -0.27 21.66
CA SER A 83 -7.11 -0.72 22.22
C SER A 83 -5.98 -0.63 21.20
N TYR A 84 -6.21 -1.11 19.98
CA TYR A 84 -5.19 -1.10 18.94
C TYR A 84 -4.81 0.33 18.54
N ARG A 85 -5.78 1.20 18.25
CA ARG A 85 -5.51 2.54 17.71
C ARG A 85 -4.93 3.51 18.73
N THR A 86 -5.12 3.26 20.02
CA THR A 86 -4.57 4.09 21.11
C THR A 86 -3.29 3.54 21.74
N ARG A 87 -2.77 2.38 21.30
CA ARG A 87 -1.54 1.73 21.82
C ARG A 87 -0.27 2.58 21.84
N HIS A 88 -0.26 3.70 21.10
CA HIS A 88 0.86 4.64 21.02
C HIS A 88 0.43 6.08 21.29
N LEU A 89 -0.78 6.31 21.81
CA LEU A 89 -1.31 7.64 22.08
C LEU A 89 -0.40 8.44 23.03
N ASN A 90 0.15 7.78 24.04
CA ASN A 90 1.08 8.38 25.01
C ASN A 90 2.36 8.98 24.38
N LYS A 91 2.74 8.56 23.16
CA LYS A 91 3.91 9.11 22.46
C LYS A 91 3.66 10.48 21.85
N ILE A 92 2.41 10.89 21.66
CA ILE A 92 2.05 12.18 21.03
C ILE A 92 1.05 12.99 21.82
N SER A 93 0.49 12.46 22.92
CA SER A 93 -0.63 13.08 23.64
C SER A 93 -0.32 14.49 24.14
N ASN A 94 0.93 14.75 24.50
CA ASN A 94 1.39 16.05 24.99
C ASN A 94 1.71 17.03 23.86
N ASP A 95 1.96 16.53 22.65
CA ASP A 95 2.39 17.32 21.50
C ASP A 95 1.24 17.56 20.50
N LEU A 96 0.09 16.90 20.67
CA LEU A 96 -0.98 16.90 19.67
C LEU A 96 -1.51 18.31 19.38
N ASP A 97 -1.65 19.16 20.41
CA ASP A 97 -2.08 20.55 20.25
C ASP A 97 -1.05 21.39 19.50
N THR A 98 0.24 21.16 19.77
CA THR A 98 1.35 21.79 19.05
C THR A 98 1.36 21.35 17.59
N ILE A 99 1.21 20.04 17.33
CA ILE A 99 1.11 19.48 15.98
C ILE A 99 -0.06 20.10 15.22
N TYR A 100 -1.24 20.17 15.85
CA TYR A 100 -2.43 20.76 15.23
C TYR A 100 -2.26 22.25 14.94
N THR A 101 -1.66 23.00 15.87
CA THR A 101 -1.39 24.44 15.69
C THR A 101 -0.43 24.68 14.53
N ARG A 102 0.68 23.93 14.45
CA ARG A 102 1.64 24.00 13.34
C ARG A 102 1.00 23.61 12.01
N PHE A 103 0.14 22.59 12.01
CA PHE A 103 -0.62 22.19 10.84
C PHE A 103 -1.52 23.33 10.33
N GLU A 104 -2.28 23.99 11.21
CA GLU A 104 -3.11 25.14 10.84
C GLU A 104 -2.27 26.33 10.34
N GLN A 105 -1.12 26.61 10.96
CA GLN A 105 -0.17 27.60 10.45
C GLN A 105 0.34 27.25 9.04
N GLY A 106 0.67 25.98 8.79
CA GLY A 106 1.09 25.51 7.48
C GLY A 106 0.01 25.65 6.39
N LYS A 107 -1.28 25.48 6.76
CA LYS A 107 -2.43 25.75 5.88
C LYS A 107 -2.53 27.23 5.50
N LEU A 108 -2.17 28.13 6.42
CA LEU A 108 -2.11 29.58 6.17
C LEU A 108 -0.86 30.02 5.40
N GLY A 109 -0.02 29.08 4.97
CA GLY A 109 1.17 29.35 4.16
C GLY A 109 2.45 29.63 4.96
N VAL A 110 2.40 29.49 6.30
CA VAL A 110 3.62 29.55 7.12
C VAL A 110 4.55 28.41 6.74
N LYS A 111 5.82 28.73 6.48
CA LYS A 111 6.84 27.72 6.18
C LYS A 111 7.27 27.04 7.48
N LEU A 112 6.99 25.74 7.58
CA LEU A 112 7.42 24.91 8.70
C LEU A 112 8.85 24.39 8.46
N GLU A 113 9.69 24.47 9.49
CA GLU A 113 11.00 23.81 9.51
C GLU A 113 10.85 22.29 9.61
N SER A 114 11.90 21.54 9.31
CA SER A 114 11.82 20.07 9.18
C SER A 114 11.37 19.36 10.46
N ASP A 115 11.79 19.87 11.62
CA ASP A 115 11.46 19.39 12.97
C ASP A 115 10.09 19.89 13.47
N GLU A 116 9.50 20.87 12.79
CA GLU A 116 8.13 21.33 13.06
C GLU A 116 7.08 20.54 12.30
N ARG A 117 7.49 19.82 11.24
CA ARG A 117 6.61 18.98 10.42
C ARG A 117 6.25 17.68 11.13
N ILE A 118 5.14 17.10 10.70
CA ILE A 118 4.69 15.79 11.16
C ILE A 118 5.68 14.73 10.69
N THR A 119 6.31 14.04 11.63
CA THR A 119 7.17 12.89 11.32
C THR A 119 6.33 11.69 10.84
N LEU A 120 6.95 10.74 10.13
CA LEU A 120 6.28 9.49 9.74
C LEU A 120 5.66 8.73 10.92
N ALA A 121 6.33 8.75 12.07
CA ALA A 121 5.85 8.13 13.29
C ALA A 121 4.58 8.82 13.82
N GLN A 122 4.59 10.15 13.92
CA GLN A 122 3.43 10.94 14.33
C GLN A 122 2.27 10.79 13.34
N TYR A 123 2.53 10.82 12.02
CA TYR A 123 1.51 10.57 10.99
C TYR A 123 0.82 9.22 11.21
N GLY A 124 1.60 8.17 11.50
CA GLY A 124 1.06 6.83 11.79
C GLY A 124 0.07 6.82 12.95
N ILE A 125 0.40 7.53 14.04
CA ILE A 125 -0.47 7.61 15.23
C ILE A 125 -1.70 8.49 14.95
N LEU A 126 -1.53 9.63 14.29
CA LEU A 126 -2.65 10.48 13.85
C LEU A 126 -3.61 9.72 12.92
N TYR A 127 -3.09 8.91 12.01
CA TYR A 127 -3.90 8.06 11.14
C TYR A 127 -4.74 7.06 11.94
N ASP A 128 -4.13 6.40 12.93
CA ASP A 128 -4.85 5.46 13.80
C ASP A 128 -5.95 6.17 14.61
N LEU A 129 -5.67 7.37 15.16
CA LEU A 129 -6.66 8.20 15.89
C LEU A 129 -7.79 8.72 14.99
N ALA A 130 -7.48 9.20 13.78
CA ALA A 130 -8.47 9.67 12.81
C ALA A 130 -9.50 8.58 12.49
N HIS A 131 -9.05 7.33 12.34
CA HIS A 131 -9.94 6.20 12.07
C HIS A 131 -10.72 5.71 13.29
N LEU A 132 -10.24 6.03 14.50
CA LEU A 132 -10.97 5.77 15.74
C LEU A 132 -12.16 6.72 15.92
N ASN A 133 -12.06 7.94 15.37
CA ASN A 133 -13.04 9.01 15.57
C ASN A 133 -14.49 8.58 15.29
N LYS A 134 -14.75 7.81 14.23
CA LYS A 134 -16.11 7.35 13.88
C LYS A 134 -16.80 6.58 15.01
N TYR A 135 -16.05 5.78 15.78
CA TYR A 135 -16.61 5.01 16.89
C TYR A 135 -16.85 5.90 18.11
N LEU A 136 -15.98 6.88 18.34
CA LEU A 136 -16.17 7.85 19.41
C LEU A 136 -17.29 8.84 19.12
N GLU A 137 -17.53 9.19 17.85
CA GLU A 137 -18.72 9.94 17.43
C GLU A 137 -19.99 9.16 17.78
N GLU A 138 -20.06 7.88 17.43
CA GLU A 138 -21.17 6.99 17.81
C GLU A 138 -21.35 6.89 19.33
N MET A 139 -20.26 6.68 20.08
CA MET A 139 -20.31 6.64 21.55
C MET A 139 -20.77 7.97 22.16
N ASN A 140 -20.32 9.09 21.61
CA ASN A 140 -20.72 10.41 22.07
C ASN A 140 -22.23 10.62 21.87
N HIS A 141 -22.77 10.21 20.72
CA HIS A 141 -24.22 10.24 20.46
C HIS A 141 -25.03 9.36 21.44
N LEU A 142 -24.44 8.28 21.94
CA LEU A 142 -25.05 7.41 22.94
C LEU A 142 -24.86 7.90 24.39
N GLY A 143 -24.23 9.06 24.60
CA GLY A 143 -23.95 9.62 25.92
C GLY A 143 -22.83 8.89 26.67
N LEU A 144 -22.00 8.09 25.99
CA LEU A 144 -20.93 7.29 26.60
C LEU A 144 -19.62 8.07 26.78
N ILE A 145 -19.54 9.32 26.32
CA ILE A 145 -18.32 10.15 26.41
C ILE A 145 -18.44 11.24 27.48
N ASN A 146 -19.57 11.95 27.49
CA ASN A 146 -19.81 13.09 28.37
C ASN A 146 -19.67 12.72 29.85
N GLY A 147 -19.01 13.57 30.64
CA GLY A 147 -18.77 13.37 32.07
C GLY A 147 -17.54 12.52 32.39
N ASN A 148 -16.79 12.05 31.38
CA ASN A 148 -15.50 11.39 31.57
C ASN A 148 -14.39 12.17 30.86
N GLU A 149 -13.57 12.89 31.64
CA GLU A 149 -12.51 13.78 31.13
C GLU A 149 -11.52 13.06 30.17
N THR A 150 -11.20 11.79 30.45
CA THR A 150 -10.27 11.02 29.61
C THR A 150 -10.88 10.73 28.24
N LEU A 151 -12.16 10.35 28.20
CA LEU A 151 -12.86 10.07 26.95
C LEU A 151 -13.15 11.35 26.16
N GLU A 152 -13.49 12.45 26.83
CA GLU A 152 -13.68 13.76 26.20
C GLU A 152 -12.38 14.26 25.56
N LYS A 153 -11.26 14.15 26.28
CA LYS A 153 -9.93 14.47 25.76
C LYS A 153 -9.58 13.60 24.55
N LEU A 154 -9.78 12.29 24.64
CA LEU A 154 -9.55 11.38 23.53
C LEU A 154 -10.42 11.74 22.32
N PHE A 155 -11.71 12.03 22.53
CA PHE A 155 -12.62 12.41 21.47
C PHE A 155 -12.13 13.66 20.73
N SER A 156 -11.78 14.72 21.46
CA SER A 156 -11.19 15.96 20.91
C SER A 156 -9.90 15.68 20.11
N GLN A 157 -9.00 14.83 20.63
CA GLN A 157 -7.79 14.42 19.95
C GLN A 157 -8.07 13.68 18.64
N THR A 158 -9.05 12.78 18.60
CA THR A 158 -9.44 12.07 17.38
C THR A 158 -10.07 13.00 16.33
N GLN A 159 -10.81 14.03 16.74
CA GLN A 159 -11.36 15.05 15.83
C GLN A 159 -10.24 15.86 15.16
N LYS A 160 -9.26 16.33 15.94
CA LYS A 160 -8.07 17.02 15.41
C LYS A 160 -7.30 16.13 14.44
N ALA A 161 -7.07 14.87 14.80
CA ALA A 161 -6.39 13.92 13.94
C ALA A 161 -7.16 13.66 12.63
N LYS A 162 -8.50 13.49 12.69
CA LYS A 162 -9.37 13.36 11.51
C LYS A 162 -9.24 14.55 10.57
N ASN A 163 -9.27 15.78 11.10
CA ASN A 163 -9.11 17.00 10.30
C ASN A 163 -7.75 17.04 9.57
N ILE A 164 -6.66 16.70 10.26
CA ILE A 164 -5.32 16.64 9.65
C ILE A 164 -5.28 15.60 8.54
N ILE A 165 -5.69 14.36 8.83
CA ILE A 165 -5.58 13.25 7.89
C ILE A 165 -6.46 13.46 6.66
N GLN A 166 -7.71 13.92 6.85
CA GLN A 166 -8.61 14.21 5.75
C GLN A 166 -8.06 15.31 4.83
N TYR A 167 -7.56 16.41 5.39
CA TYR A 167 -6.93 17.45 4.58
C TYR A 167 -5.75 16.93 3.77
N LEU A 168 -4.88 16.11 4.36
CA LEU A 168 -3.73 15.54 3.66
C LEU A 168 -4.15 14.59 2.54
N ASP A 169 -5.14 13.72 2.80
CA ASP A 169 -5.69 12.80 1.80
C ASP A 169 -6.34 13.56 0.63
N ASP A 170 -7.17 14.56 0.93
CA ASP A 170 -7.82 15.40 -0.09
C ASP A 170 -6.80 16.20 -0.90
N THR A 171 -5.79 16.77 -0.23
CA THR A 171 -4.71 17.52 -0.88
C THR A 171 -3.92 16.63 -1.82
N PHE A 172 -3.58 15.41 -1.39
CA PHE A 172 -2.84 14.46 -2.22
C PHE A 172 -3.64 13.98 -3.42
N ASP A 173 -4.92 13.65 -3.25
CA ASP A 173 -5.79 13.25 -4.35
C ASP A 173 -5.93 14.36 -5.41
N GLN A 174 -5.88 15.63 -5.00
CA GLN A 174 -5.96 16.79 -5.90
C GLN A 174 -4.61 17.12 -6.57
N SER A 175 -3.50 17.07 -5.83
CA SER A 175 -2.21 17.56 -6.32
C SER A 175 -1.34 16.49 -6.96
N PHE A 176 -1.46 15.23 -6.56
CA PHE A 176 -0.64 14.14 -7.08
C PHE A 176 -1.33 13.40 -8.23
N LYS A 177 -0.62 13.27 -9.35
CA LYS A 177 -0.99 12.37 -10.44
C LYS A 177 0.13 11.39 -10.69
N MET A 178 -0.17 10.11 -10.49
CA MET A 178 0.76 9.01 -10.73
C MET A 178 1.27 9.09 -12.18
N PRO A 179 2.59 9.22 -12.40
CA PRO A 179 3.11 9.21 -13.75
C PRO A 179 2.89 7.85 -14.41
N THR A 180 2.57 7.86 -15.70
CA THR A 180 2.37 6.64 -16.49
C THR A 180 3.57 5.70 -16.38
N GLY A 181 3.29 4.42 -16.19
CA GLY A 181 4.32 3.37 -16.15
C GLY A 181 5.11 3.31 -14.85
N SER A 182 4.78 4.13 -13.86
CA SER A 182 5.53 4.20 -12.62
C SER A 182 5.64 2.86 -11.90
N VAL A 183 6.72 2.69 -11.16
CA VAL A 183 6.93 1.59 -10.24
C VAL A 183 7.00 2.14 -8.83
N VAL A 184 6.21 1.55 -7.93
CA VAL A 184 6.09 1.96 -6.55
C VAL A 184 6.77 0.91 -5.68
N PHE A 185 7.72 1.33 -4.85
CA PHE A 185 8.48 0.48 -3.95
C PHE A 185 8.21 0.87 -2.50
N ASN A 186 7.71 -0.06 -1.68
CA ASN A 186 7.41 0.21 -0.29
C ASN A 186 8.68 0.12 0.54
N ASN A 187 9.18 1.26 1.04
CA ASN A 187 10.30 1.32 1.96
C ASN A 187 9.92 0.71 3.30
N THR A 188 10.66 -0.32 3.68
CA THR A 188 10.40 -1.12 4.87
C THR A 188 10.59 -0.30 6.14
N SER A 189 11.62 0.55 6.21
CA SER A 189 11.87 1.39 7.39
C SER A 189 10.76 2.43 7.59
N ASP A 190 10.43 3.17 6.53
CA ASP A 190 9.36 4.20 6.56
C ASP A 190 8.01 3.57 6.91
N GLN A 191 7.73 2.38 6.35
CA GLN A 191 6.53 1.61 6.66
C GLN A 191 6.49 1.23 8.14
N ALA A 192 7.60 0.75 8.72
CA ALA A 192 7.65 0.45 10.15
C ALA A 192 7.40 1.67 11.03
N LEU A 193 7.92 2.85 10.67
CA LEU A 193 7.65 4.09 11.40
C LEU A 193 6.16 4.43 11.37
N ILE A 194 5.50 4.37 10.21
CA ILE A 194 4.07 4.65 10.08
C ILE A 194 3.21 3.60 10.83
N TYR A 195 3.56 2.32 10.78
CA TYR A 195 2.79 1.27 11.46
C TYR A 195 3.19 1.09 12.93
N GLN A 196 4.21 1.83 13.40
CA GLN A 196 4.80 1.70 14.74
C GLN A 196 5.24 0.25 15.03
N LYS A 197 5.77 -0.43 14.01
CA LYS A 197 6.24 -1.82 14.11
C LYS A 197 7.72 -1.86 14.44
N HIS A 198 8.05 -2.67 15.43
CA HIS A 198 9.43 -3.05 15.69
C HIS A 198 9.75 -4.32 14.89
N TYR A 199 10.80 -4.27 14.06
CA TYR A 199 11.31 -5.45 13.39
C TYR A 199 11.94 -6.41 14.40
N SER A 200 11.63 -7.70 14.25
CA SER A 200 12.42 -8.75 14.88
C SER A 200 13.88 -8.68 14.40
N PHE A 201 14.81 -9.25 15.17
CA PHE A 201 16.24 -9.30 14.81
C PHE A 201 16.45 -9.89 13.41
N PHE A 202 15.73 -10.97 13.07
CA PHE A 202 15.82 -11.60 11.76
C PHE A 202 15.26 -10.73 10.63
N GLU A 203 14.15 -10.01 10.85
CA GLU A 203 13.63 -9.06 9.86
C GLU A 203 14.60 -7.89 9.64
N LYS A 204 15.26 -7.40 10.69
CA LYS A 204 16.32 -6.38 10.56
C LYS A 204 17.46 -6.88 9.68
N ILE A 205 17.91 -8.12 9.87
CA ILE A 205 18.96 -8.74 9.04
C ILE A 205 18.51 -8.85 7.58
N ILE A 206 17.30 -9.36 7.33
CA ILE A 206 16.76 -9.48 5.97
C ILE A 206 16.66 -8.10 5.29
N ASN A 207 16.16 -7.09 6.01
CA ASN A 207 16.03 -5.74 5.48
C ASN A 207 17.39 -5.10 5.20
N PHE A 208 18.38 -5.37 6.05
CA PHE A 208 19.73 -4.82 5.90
C PHE A 208 20.50 -5.46 4.74
N PHE A 209 20.46 -6.80 4.61
CA PHE A 209 21.30 -7.52 3.64
C PHE A 209 20.61 -7.85 2.31
N ILE A 210 19.28 -7.93 2.26
CA ILE A 210 18.55 -8.46 1.09
C ILE A 210 17.78 -7.38 0.34
N THR A 211 16.98 -6.55 1.04
CA THR A 211 16.23 -5.47 0.40
C THR A 211 15.71 -4.45 1.41
N LYS A 212 15.88 -3.15 1.11
CA LYS A 212 15.21 -2.08 1.87
C LYS A 212 13.71 -1.98 1.55
N PHE A 213 13.23 -2.67 0.52
CA PHE A 213 11.85 -2.59 0.05
C PHE A 213 11.09 -3.89 0.31
N SER A 214 9.96 -3.79 1.01
CA SER A 214 9.14 -4.96 1.39
C SER A 214 8.24 -5.44 0.25
N HIS A 215 7.91 -4.54 -0.69
CA HIS A 215 6.96 -4.80 -1.77
C HIS A 215 7.22 -3.87 -2.95
N SER A 216 6.77 -4.28 -4.14
CA SER A 216 6.73 -3.43 -5.32
C SER A 216 5.41 -3.59 -6.06
N SER A 217 4.92 -2.52 -6.67
CA SER A 217 3.69 -2.49 -7.44
C SER A 217 3.80 -1.58 -8.67
N LYS A 218 2.87 -1.73 -9.61
CA LYS A 218 2.73 -0.83 -10.76
C LYS A 218 1.86 0.36 -10.38
N GLY A 219 2.34 1.57 -10.61
CA GLY A 219 1.53 2.79 -10.48
C GLY A 219 0.64 2.96 -11.70
N VAL A 220 -0.65 3.18 -11.47
CA VAL A 220 -1.66 3.38 -12.53
C VAL A 220 -2.48 4.62 -12.19
N PHE A 221 -2.65 5.52 -13.15
CA PHE A 221 -3.61 6.61 -13.03
C PHE A 221 -4.86 6.26 -13.84
N SER A 222 -5.99 6.00 -13.18
CA SER A 222 -7.22 5.58 -13.86
C SER A 222 -8.44 6.24 -13.23
N LYS A 223 -9.35 6.75 -14.08
CA LYS A 223 -10.59 7.43 -13.66
C LYS A 223 -10.35 8.52 -12.61
N LYS A 224 -9.32 9.37 -12.83
CA LYS A 224 -8.89 10.45 -11.92
C LYS A 224 -8.44 9.97 -10.53
N ASN A 225 -8.06 8.70 -10.37
CA ASN A 225 -7.57 8.15 -9.12
C ASN A 225 -6.17 7.57 -9.29
N ASN A 226 -5.32 7.83 -8.30
CA ASN A 226 -4.03 7.16 -8.16
C ASN A 226 -4.26 5.74 -7.65
N LYS A 227 -3.74 4.75 -8.37
CA LYS A 227 -3.85 3.34 -8.01
C LYS A 227 -2.49 2.65 -8.03
N ILE A 228 -2.41 1.55 -7.30
CA ILE A 228 -1.34 0.57 -7.39
C ILE A 228 -1.91 -0.77 -7.82
N SER A 229 -1.20 -1.44 -8.72
CA SER A 229 -1.52 -2.78 -9.22
C SER A 229 -0.49 -3.77 -8.68
N HIS A 230 -0.96 -4.83 -8.04
CA HIS A 230 -0.14 -5.86 -7.40
C HIS A 230 -0.86 -7.22 -7.35
N ILE A 231 -0.19 -8.26 -6.83
CA ILE A 231 -0.75 -9.60 -6.64
C ILE A 231 -0.85 -9.93 -5.13
N ASN A 232 -2.06 -10.16 -4.60
CA ASN A 232 -2.30 -10.56 -3.20
C ASN A 232 -3.72 -11.13 -2.93
N PRO A 233 -3.94 -12.46 -2.89
CA PRO A 233 -3.11 -13.49 -3.50
C PRO A 233 -3.23 -13.47 -5.03
N THR A 234 -4.28 -12.90 -5.60
CA THR A 234 -4.50 -12.70 -7.05
C THR A 234 -4.23 -11.25 -7.44
N TYR A 235 -4.26 -10.94 -8.73
CA TYR A 235 -4.22 -9.56 -9.23
C TYR A 235 -5.27 -8.66 -8.54
N LYS A 236 -4.85 -7.48 -8.11
CA LYS A 236 -5.68 -6.44 -7.51
C LYS A 236 -5.19 -5.06 -7.92
N GLU A 237 -6.13 -4.13 -8.02
CA GLU A 237 -5.85 -2.69 -8.01
C GLU A 237 -6.38 -2.08 -6.71
N GLU A 238 -5.56 -1.29 -6.05
CA GLU A 238 -5.91 -0.60 -4.81
C GLU A 238 -5.68 0.91 -5.00
N LYS A 239 -6.49 1.76 -4.35
CA LYS A 239 -6.24 3.20 -4.32
C LYS A 239 -4.90 3.45 -3.60
N LEU A 240 -4.06 4.29 -4.18
CA LEU A 240 -2.87 4.79 -3.50
C LEU A 240 -3.29 5.90 -2.54
N THR A 241 -3.28 5.62 -1.23
CA THR A 241 -3.54 6.62 -0.18
C THR A 241 -2.28 7.41 0.18
N VAL A 242 -2.41 8.53 0.88
CA VAL A 242 -1.26 9.26 1.44
C VAL A 242 -0.42 8.35 2.33
N ARG A 243 -1.08 7.55 3.18
CA ARG A 243 -0.39 6.58 4.04
C ARG A 243 0.51 5.66 3.22
N ASN A 244 0.03 5.13 2.10
CA ASN A 244 0.84 4.28 1.23
C ASN A 244 1.99 5.06 0.58
N TYR A 245 1.68 6.26 0.10
CA TYR A 245 2.64 7.14 -0.56
C TYR A 245 3.83 7.50 0.35
N LEU A 246 3.57 7.81 1.62
CA LEU A 246 4.59 8.28 2.55
C LEU A 246 5.68 7.25 2.87
N TYR A 247 5.37 5.96 2.82
CA TYR A 247 6.40 4.92 2.90
C TYR A 247 6.84 4.40 1.54
N SER A 248 6.43 5.02 0.43
CA SER A 248 6.75 4.54 -0.91
C SER A 248 7.73 5.44 -1.63
N ASP A 249 8.63 4.81 -2.37
CA ASP A 249 9.42 5.46 -3.41
C ASP A 249 8.80 5.15 -4.77
N ILE A 250 8.44 6.20 -5.51
CA ILE A 250 7.83 6.08 -6.83
C ILE A 250 8.88 6.46 -7.87
N TYR A 251 9.02 5.64 -8.91
CA TYR A 251 9.93 5.88 -10.02
C TYR A 251 9.15 5.87 -11.33
N LYS A 252 9.26 6.94 -12.13
CA LYS A 252 8.71 7.00 -13.48
C LYS A 252 9.69 6.39 -14.49
N ILE A 253 9.18 5.76 -15.53
CA ILE A 253 9.99 5.21 -16.62
C ILE A 253 10.32 6.32 -17.64
N LYS A 254 11.57 6.39 -18.08
CA LYS A 254 12.07 7.30 -19.12
C LYS A 254 12.16 6.58 -20.46
N LEU A 255 11.14 6.69 -21.30
CA LEU A 255 11.14 6.03 -22.61
C LEU A 255 12.27 6.55 -23.51
N GLU A 256 12.59 7.84 -23.44
CA GLU A 256 13.65 8.46 -24.25
C GLU A 256 14.99 7.75 -24.09
N THR A 257 15.38 7.40 -22.86
CA THR A 257 16.69 6.78 -22.58
C THR A 257 16.77 5.31 -23.04
N MET A 258 15.62 4.72 -23.38
CA MET A 258 15.51 3.35 -23.90
C MET A 258 15.68 3.27 -25.42
N ILE A 259 15.76 4.43 -26.10
CA ILE A 259 15.81 4.56 -27.55
C ILE A 259 17.17 5.15 -27.95
N SER A 260 17.84 4.58 -28.95
CA SER A 260 19.14 5.11 -29.38
C SER A 260 19.00 6.47 -30.08
N PRO A 261 20.01 7.36 -30.01
CA PRO A 261 19.96 8.67 -30.68
C PRO A 261 19.65 8.59 -32.18
N SER A 262 20.13 7.55 -32.86
CA SER A 262 19.83 7.30 -34.28
C SER A 262 18.34 7.06 -34.54
N ILE A 263 17.68 6.26 -33.69
CA ILE A 263 16.25 5.99 -33.78
C ILE A 263 15.43 7.21 -33.34
N GLN A 264 15.88 7.95 -32.31
CA GLN A 264 15.24 9.21 -31.92
C GLN A 264 15.20 10.21 -33.08
N LYS A 265 16.27 10.28 -33.90
CA LYS A 265 16.29 11.11 -35.12
C LYS A 265 15.22 10.67 -36.12
N ILE A 266 15.06 9.37 -36.35
CA ILE A 266 14.02 8.82 -37.25
C ILE A 266 12.62 9.13 -36.71
N LEU A 267 12.38 8.92 -35.41
CA LEU A 267 11.11 9.22 -34.76
C LEU A 267 10.77 10.71 -34.89
N LYS A 268 11.74 11.60 -34.65
CA LYS A 268 11.56 13.04 -34.79
C LYS A 268 11.22 13.44 -36.24
N GLU A 269 11.88 12.83 -37.23
CA GLU A 269 11.61 13.08 -38.65
C GLU A 269 10.20 12.62 -39.07
N LYS A 270 9.76 11.44 -38.61
CA LYS A 270 8.53 10.79 -39.10
C LYS A 270 7.28 11.06 -38.25
N LEU A 271 7.45 11.38 -36.96
CA LEU A 271 6.37 11.65 -36.01
C LEU A 271 6.32 13.12 -35.57
N GLY A 272 7.35 13.90 -35.84
CA GLY A 272 7.43 15.33 -35.49
C GLY A 272 8.20 15.62 -34.19
N ASN A 273 8.24 16.89 -33.78
CA ASN A 273 8.98 17.33 -32.60
C ASN A 273 8.40 16.79 -31.28
N ASP A 274 7.13 16.38 -31.27
CA ASP A 274 6.39 15.83 -30.14
C ASP A 274 6.39 14.29 -30.11
N TRP A 275 7.25 13.63 -30.90
CA TRP A 275 7.35 12.16 -30.99
C TRP A 275 7.38 11.45 -29.63
N LEU A 276 8.09 12.03 -28.63
CA LEU A 276 8.19 11.45 -27.30
C LEU A 276 6.84 11.47 -26.58
N LYS A 277 6.08 12.58 -26.67
CA LYS A 277 4.74 12.67 -26.07
C LYS A 277 3.78 11.67 -26.72
N GLN A 278 3.88 11.48 -28.03
CA GLN A 278 3.07 10.48 -28.74
C GLN A 278 3.39 9.05 -28.28
N LEU A 279 4.67 8.72 -28.06
CA LEU A 279 5.09 7.44 -27.49
C LEU A 279 4.62 7.25 -26.05
N GLU A 280 4.77 8.27 -25.21
CA GLU A 280 4.30 8.24 -23.81
C GLU A 280 2.78 8.04 -23.74
N HIS A 281 2.02 8.66 -24.65
CA HIS A 281 0.59 8.46 -24.77
C HIS A 281 0.23 7.03 -25.22
N LYS A 282 0.91 6.48 -26.23
CA LYS A 282 0.73 5.07 -26.63
C LYS A 282 1.08 4.12 -25.49
N HIS A 283 2.16 4.38 -24.78
CA HIS A 283 2.57 3.64 -23.59
C HIS A 283 1.48 3.66 -22.50
N GLU A 284 0.88 4.82 -22.25
CA GLU A 284 -0.26 4.96 -21.33
C GLU A 284 -1.46 4.10 -21.74
N ILE A 285 -1.83 4.13 -23.02
CA ILE A 285 -2.93 3.31 -23.55
C ILE A 285 -2.65 1.83 -23.35
N ILE A 286 -1.42 1.38 -23.59
CA ILE A 286 -1.00 -0.02 -23.44
C ILE A 286 -1.00 -0.44 -21.96
N GLU A 287 -0.43 0.36 -21.07
CA GLU A 287 -0.47 0.13 -19.62
C GLU A 287 -1.91 0.03 -19.10
N LYS A 288 -2.76 0.97 -19.53
CA LYS A 288 -4.18 0.96 -19.17
C LYS A 288 -4.88 -0.28 -19.69
N LYS A 289 -4.64 -0.67 -20.94
CA LYS A 289 -5.19 -1.91 -21.51
C LYS A 289 -4.78 -3.13 -20.68
N LEU A 290 -3.49 -3.24 -20.36
CA LEU A 290 -2.96 -4.34 -19.55
C LEU A 290 -3.68 -4.45 -18.20
N HIS A 291 -3.95 -3.32 -17.55
CA HIS A 291 -4.52 -3.28 -16.20
C HIS A 291 -6.05 -3.30 -16.17
N ASP A 292 -6.73 -2.70 -17.16
CA ASP A 292 -8.19 -2.75 -17.29
C ASP A 292 -8.66 -4.16 -17.68
N GLN A 293 -7.88 -4.92 -18.47
CA GLN A 293 -8.16 -6.32 -18.85
C GLN A 293 -7.60 -7.33 -17.85
N ALA A 294 -6.73 -6.89 -16.92
CA ALA A 294 -5.94 -7.76 -16.05
C ALA A 294 -6.75 -8.69 -15.14
N ARG A 295 -7.92 -8.28 -14.65
CA ARG A 295 -8.60 -9.05 -13.59
C ARG A 295 -9.03 -10.43 -14.06
N GLU A 296 -9.49 -10.53 -15.31
CA GLU A 296 -9.90 -11.80 -15.91
C GLU A 296 -8.70 -12.55 -16.50
N GLU A 297 -7.81 -11.83 -17.20
CA GLU A 297 -6.66 -12.44 -17.88
C GLU A 297 -5.55 -12.91 -16.92
N HIS A 298 -5.38 -12.25 -15.76
CA HIS A 298 -4.35 -12.55 -14.76
C HIS A 298 -4.86 -13.32 -13.53
N ILE A 299 -6.09 -13.83 -13.53
CA ILE A 299 -6.62 -14.60 -12.38
C ILE A 299 -5.77 -15.83 -12.00
N HIS A 300 -5.06 -16.38 -12.98
CA HIS A 300 -4.15 -17.52 -12.82
C HIS A 300 -2.79 -17.13 -12.22
N ILE A 301 -2.45 -15.85 -12.15
CA ILE A 301 -1.23 -15.34 -11.52
C ILE A 301 -1.51 -15.11 -10.04
N THR A 302 -0.69 -15.71 -9.19
CA THR A 302 -0.83 -15.59 -7.75
C THR A 302 0.48 -15.24 -7.05
N ALA A 303 0.37 -14.55 -5.92
CA ALA A 303 1.50 -14.15 -5.11
C ALA A 303 2.19 -15.37 -4.49
N ASN A 304 3.50 -15.45 -4.69
CA ASN A 304 4.34 -16.43 -4.02
C ASN A 304 4.85 -15.88 -2.67
N GLY A 305 4.04 -16.04 -1.62
CA GLY A 305 4.41 -15.65 -0.26
C GLY A 305 5.24 -16.67 0.52
N SER A 306 5.71 -17.76 -0.11
CA SER A 306 6.30 -18.88 0.64
C SER A 306 7.66 -18.54 1.26
N VAL A 307 7.91 -19.07 2.47
CA VAL A 307 9.20 -18.98 3.18
C VAL A 307 10.35 -19.50 2.31
N ASN A 308 10.10 -20.55 1.53
CA ASN A 308 11.07 -21.13 0.59
C ASN A 308 11.57 -20.13 -0.45
N THR A 309 10.71 -19.22 -0.94
CA THR A 309 11.12 -18.18 -1.89
C THR A 309 12.04 -17.15 -1.24
N LYS A 310 11.75 -16.77 0.03
CA LYS A 310 12.63 -15.87 0.80
C LYS A 310 14.00 -16.51 1.04
N VAL A 311 14.03 -17.81 1.37
CA VAL A 311 15.29 -18.56 1.54
C VAL A 311 16.07 -18.63 0.23
N LYS A 312 15.42 -18.95 -0.91
CA LYS A 312 16.09 -18.96 -2.22
C LYS A 312 16.72 -17.62 -2.58
N ILE A 313 16.03 -16.53 -2.31
CA ILE A 313 16.56 -15.16 -2.50
C ILE A 313 17.77 -14.93 -1.58
N ALA A 314 17.67 -15.29 -0.30
CA ALA A 314 18.77 -15.12 0.66
C ALA A 314 20.02 -15.93 0.27
N THR A 315 19.83 -17.09 -0.35
CA THR A 315 20.92 -17.98 -0.80
C THR A 315 21.31 -17.78 -2.27
N ILE A 316 20.88 -16.69 -2.93
CA ILE A 316 21.05 -16.52 -4.38
C ILE A 316 22.51 -16.56 -4.84
N TRP A 317 23.43 -16.09 -4.02
CA TRP A 317 24.87 -16.10 -4.30
C TRP A 317 25.43 -17.53 -4.36
N LEU A 318 24.86 -18.47 -3.58
CA LEU A 318 25.19 -19.90 -3.61
C LEU A 318 24.60 -20.62 -4.84
N GLN A 319 23.60 -20.03 -5.49
CA GLN A 319 22.86 -20.63 -6.62
C GLN A 319 23.26 -20.04 -7.99
N GLY A 320 24.50 -19.55 -8.11
CA GLY A 320 25.01 -18.97 -9.35
C GLY A 320 24.49 -17.56 -9.67
N GLY A 321 23.93 -16.87 -8.67
CA GLY A 321 23.54 -15.46 -8.76
C GLY A 321 22.27 -15.18 -9.57
N HIS A 322 22.00 -13.88 -9.76
CA HIS A 322 20.79 -13.33 -10.39
C HIS A 322 20.88 -13.24 -11.92
N LYS A 323 22.05 -13.54 -12.51
CA LYS A 323 22.26 -13.51 -13.96
C LYS A 323 22.27 -14.91 -14.56
N ASN A 324 21.76 -15.04 -15.77
CA ASN A 324 21.98 -16.20 -16.62
C ASN A 324 23.29 -16.02 -17.39
N SER A 325 24.28 -16.86 -17.10
CA SER A 325 25.56 -16.90 -17.82
C SER A 325 25.50 -17.78 -19.07
N PHE A 326 24.60 -18.77 -19.12
CA PHE A 326 24.59 -19.82 -20.15
C PHE A 326 23.31 -19.90 -21.00
N PHE A 327 22.20 -19.30 -20.56
CA PHE A 327 20.93 -19.40 -21.29
C PHE A 327 20.59 -18.11 -22.02
N ALA A 328 20.27 -18.23 -23.31
CA ALA A 328 19.58 -17.21 -24.06
C ALA A 328 18.16 -17.05 -23.48
N ASN A 329 17.99 -15.97 -22.74
CA ASN A 329 16.86 -15.03 -22.77
C ASN A 329 15.46 -15.60 -23.06
N HIS A 330 14.50 -15.23 -22.23
CA HIS A 330 13.07 -15.33 -22.54
C HIS A 330 12.84 -14.57 -23.85
N SER A 331 12.21 -15.20 -24.85
CA SER A 331 12.05 -14.55 -26.14
C SER A 331 11.18 -13.31 -25.95
N ASN A 332 11.43 -12.26 -26.73
CA ASN A 332 10.68 -11.00 -26.59
C ASN A 332 9.17 -11.14 -26.85
N LYS A 333 8.70 -12.28 -27.35
CA LYS A 333 7.27 -12.46 -27.65
C LYS A 333 6.54 -13.18 -26.52
N ASP A 334 7.20 -14.13 -25.84
CA ASP A 334 6.55 -15.00 -24.84
C ASP A 334 5.95 -14.23 -23.65
N ILE A 335 6.60 -13.14 -23.20
CA ILE A 335 6.11 -12.35 -22.06
C ILE A 335 4.92 -11.48 -22.48
N ARG A 336 5.07 -10.67 -23.54
CA ARG A 336 3.99 -9.87 -24.12
C ARG A 336 2.76 -10.73 -24.42
N ASP A 337 2.95 -11.84 -25.11
CA ASP A 337 1.87 -12.70 -25.58
C ASP A 337 1.13 -13.40 -24.42
N ASN A 338 1.85 -13.75 -23.35
CA ASN A 338 1.24 -14.25 -22.13
C ASN A 338 0.39 -13.17 -21.43
N PHE A 339 0.89 -11.94 -21.32
CA PHE A 339 0.19 -10.85 -20.65
C PHE A 339 -0.98 -10.26 -21.45
N PHE A 340 -0.93 -10.27 -22.78
CA PHE A 340 -2.00 -9.74 -23.65
C PHE A 340 -2.86 -10.84 -24.30
N GLY A 341 -2.72 -12.09 -23.86
CA GLY A 341 -3.55 -13.19 -24.35
C GLY A 341 -3.39 -13.48 -25.86
N ARG A 342 -2.22 -13.21 -26.46
CA ARG A 342 -1.98 -13.51 -27.89
C ARG A 342 -1.43 -14.93 -28.06
N GLY A 343 -2.26 -15.85 -28.50
CA GLY A 343 -1.97 -17.28 -28.61
C GLY A 343 -3.26 -18.08 -28.41
N ALA A 344 -3.38 -19.28 -28.97
CA ALA A 344 -4.62 -20.06 -28.88
C ALA A 344 -4.89 -20.50 -27.42
N TRP A 345 -5.59 -19.65 -26.65
CA TRP A 345 -6.04 -19.92 -25.27
C TRP A 345 -7.40 -20.62 -25.23
N GLU A 346 -7.93 -21.04 -26.38
CA GLU A 346 -9.31 -21.47 -26.52
C GLU A 346 -9.67 -22.77 -25.77
N ASN A 347 -8.70 -23.54 -25.25
CA ASN A 347 -9.00 -24.89 -24.76
C ASN A 347 -8.44 -25.32 -23.39
N ASN A 348 -7.81 -24.47 -22.56
CA ASN A 348 -7.34 -24.92 -21.24
C ASN A 348 -7.33 -23.85 -20.13
N LYS A 349 -7.83 -24.22 -18.95
CA LYS A 349 -7.65 -23.47 -17.69
C LYS A 349 -6.14 -23.24 -17.47
N ARG A 350 -5.68 -21.99 -17.47
CA ARG A 350 -4.28 -21.64 -17.17
C ARG A 350 -3.88 -22.30 -15.84
N LYS A 351 -2.76 -23.05 -15.83
CA LYS A 351 -2.16 -23.53 -14.58
C LYS A 351 -1.81 -22.32 -13.72
N GLN A 352 -2.06 -22.41 -12.43
CA GLN A 352 -1.76 -21.34 -11.49
C GLN A 352 -0.25 -21.06 -11.48
N THR A 353 0.13 -19.84 -11.83
CA THR A 353 1.52 -19.38 -11.79
C THR A 353 1.75 -18.62 -10.49
N LYS A 354 2.78 -18.99 -9.74
CA LYS A 354 3.15 -18.32 -8.48
C LYS A 354 4.36 -17.41 -8.73
N LEU A 355 4.16 -16.09 -8.65
CA LEU A 355 5.19 -15.08 -8.91
C LEU A 355 5.47 -14.23 -7.68
N LEU A 356 6.67 -13.65 -7.60
CA LEU A 356 6.90 -12.51 -6.73
C LEU A 356 6.16 -11.27 -7.25
N CYS A 357 5.77 -10.34 -6.37
CA CYS A 357 5.16 -9.08 -6.81
C CYS A 357 6.10 -8.28 -7.73
N SER A 358 7.39 -8.25 -7.40
CA SER A 358 8.45 -7.62 -8.20
C SER A 358 8.74 -8.34 -9.51
N GLU A 359 8.62 -9.67 -9.54
CA GLU A 359 8.68 -10.45 -10.79
C GLU A 359 7.51 -10.08 -11.69
N PHE A 360 6.29 -10.04 -11.15
CA PHE A 360 5.09 -9.62 -11.89
C PHE A 360 5.25 -8.20 -12.46
N VAL A 361 5.70 -7.24 -11.65
CA VAL A 361 5.98 -5.86 -12.09
C VAL A 361 7.05 -5.84 -13.20
N GLY A 362 8.11 -6.63 -13.05
CA GLY A 362 9.16 -6.71 -14.06
C GLY A 362 8.67 -7.27 -15.39
N MET A 363 7.87 -8.35 -15.34
CA MET A 363 7.27 -8.95 -16.53
C MET A 363 6.26 -8.01 -17.19
N SER A 364 5.44 -7.30 -16.42
CA SER A 364 4.46 -6.35 -16.95
C SER A 364 5.15 -5.19 -17.68
N LEU A 365 6.23 -4.65 -17.10
CA LEU A 365 7.06 -3.63 -17.74
C LEU A 365 7.65 -4.11 -19.07
N ILE A 366 8.14 -5.35 -19.12
CA ILE A 366 8.65 -5.95 -20.36
C ILE A 366 7.54 -6.09 -21.39
N ALA A 367 6.38 -6.62 -21.01
CA ALA A 367 5.23 -6.83 -21.90
C ALA A 367 4.75 -5.52 -22.55
N VAL A 368 4.60 -4.46 -21.75
CA VAL A 368 4.17 -3.14 -22.23
C VAL A 368 5.15 -2.55 -23.24
N ILE A 369 6.46 -2.64 -22.96
CA ILE A 369 7.49 -2.09 -23.85
C ILE A 369 7.60 -2.88 -25.15
N GLN A 370 7.42 -4.20 -25.09
CA GLN A 370 7.38 -5.05 -26.29
C GLN A 370 6.19 -4.69 -27.17
N GLU A 371 5.00 -4.56 -26.57
CA GLU A 371 3.80 -4.13 -27.30
C GLU A 371 3.97 -2.74 -27.93
N LEU A 372 4.53 -1.79 -27.18
CA LEU A 372 4.83 -0.45 -27.69
C LEU A 372 5.81 -0.51 -28.87
N ASN A 373 6.87 -1.31 -28.74
CA ASN A 373 7.86 -1.48 -29.79
C ASN A 373 7.25 -2.04 -31.08
N ASP A 374 6.33 -3.02 -31.00
CA ASP A 374 5.64 -3.53 -32.19
C ASP A 374 4.78 -2.46 -32.85
N GLN A 375 3.96 -1.74 -32.07
CA GLN A 375 3.07 -0.70 -32.59
C GLN A 375 3.86 0.41 -33.30
N VAL A 376 5.00 0.81 -32.74
CA VAL A 376 5.82 1.89 -33.30
C VAL A 376 6.58 1.42 -34.55
N ILE A 377 7.06 0.17 -34.58
CA ILE A 377 7.68 -0.39 -35.79
C ILE A 377 6.69 -0.43 -36.94
N GLU A 378 5.47 -0.92 -36.72
CA GLU A 378 4.44 -0.97 -37.76
C GLU A 378 4.05 0.43 -38.23
N GLU A 379 3.95 1.41 -37.33
CA GLU A 379 3.69 2.80 -37.69
C GLU A 379 4.82 3.41 -38.54
N LEU A 380 6.09 3.15 -38.19
CA LEU A 380 7.23 3.65 -38.97
C LEU A 380 7.32 2.99 -40.35
N LYS A 381 7.04 1.69 -40.46
CA LYS A 381 6.95 0.99 -41.75
C LYS A 381 5.83 1.57 -42.62
N ALA A 382 4.66 1.83 -42.04
CA ALA A 382 3.55 2.47 -42.76
C ALA A 382 3.90 3.88 -43.27
N LYS A 383 4.87 4.55 -42.62
CA LYS A 383 5.44 5.84 -43.04
C LYS A 383 6.67 5.69 -43.97
N GLY A 384 6.91 4.50 -44.52
CA GLY A 384 7.95 4.22 -45.51
C GLY A 384 9.36 4.08 -44.95
N VAL A 385 9.53 3.82 -43.65
CA VAL A 385 10.85 3.55 -43.06
C VAL A 385 11.21 2.08 -43.24
N GLU A 386 12.26 1.81 -44.02
CA GLU A 386 12.80 0.47 -44.25
C GLU A 386 14.02 0.17 -43.36
N GLY A 387 14.38 -1.11 -43.24
CA GLY A 387 15.60 -1.53 -42.52
C GLY A 387 15.59 -1.30 -41.00
N LEU A 388 14.41 -1.13 -40.39
CA LEU A 388 14.29 -0.96 -38.94
C LEU A 388 14.80 -2.19 -38.18
N PRO A 389 15.53 -2.02 -37.06
CA PRO A 389 15.86 -3.13 -36.20
C PRO A 389 14.58 -3.71 -35.56
N GLN A 390 14.62 -4.99 -35.21
CA GLN A 390 13.51 -5.67 -34.55
C GLN A 390 13.14 -5.02 -33.19
N THR A 391 14.10 -4.32 -32.56
CA THR A 391 13.89 -3.62 -31.29
C THR A 391 14.43 -2.21 -31.41
N ILE A 392 13.52 -1.24 -31.39
CA ILE A 392 13.79 0.20 -31.39
C ILE A 392 13.71 0.79 -29.98
N ILE A 393 12.89 0.20 -29.10
CA ILE A 393 12.79 0.55 -27.68
C ILE A 393 13.35 -0.61 -26.86
N LYS A 394 14.48 -0.42 -26.17
CA LYS A 394 15.12 -1.47 -25.39
C LYS A 394 14.26 -1.87 -24.19
N ASN A 395 14.17 -3.15 -23.85
CA ASN A 395 13.47 -3.59 -22.65
C ASN A 395 14.02 -2.95 -21.35
N PRO A 396 13.14 -2.73 -20.36
CA PRO A 396 13.53 -2.09 -19.11
C PRO A 396 14.39 -3.00 -18.22
N ILE A 397 14.25 -4.31 -18.39
CA ILE A 397 15.02 -5.33 -17.68
C ILE A 397 15.81 -6.13 -18.71
N SER A 398 17.06 -6.43 -18.37
CA SER A 398 17.92 -7.25 -19.22
C SER A 398 17.39 -8.67 -19.28
N GLN A 399 17.35 -9.26 -20.47
CA GLN A 399 16.99 -10.67 -20.61
C GLN A 399 17.98 -11.62 -19.88
N ARG A 400 19.18 -11.13 -19.53
CA ARG A 400 20.14 -11.85 -18.68
C ARG A 400 19.72 -11.94 -17.21
N GLU A 401 18.75 -11.16 -16.75
CA GLU A 401 18.26 -11.24 -15.37
C GLU A 401 17.30 -12.42 -15.19
N LYS A 402 17.42 -13.13 -14.07
CA LYS A 402 16.48 -14.18 -13.66
C LYS A 402 15.24 -13.54 -13.02
N LEU A 403 14.16 -13.39 -13.78
CA LEU A 403 12.93 -12.71 -13.32
C LEU A 403 12.33 -13.33 -12.05
N HIS A 404 12.37 -14.65 -11.89
CA HIS A 404 11.89 -15.36 -10.70
C HIS A 404 12.69 -15.10 -9.42
N LEU A 405 13.82 -14.40 -9.52
CA LEU A 405 14.66 -13.97 -8.39
C LEU A 405 14.68 -12.45 -8.24
N LEU A 406 13.82 -11.75 -8.99
CA LEU A 406 13.80 -10.30 -9.03
C LEU A 406 13.15 -9.77 -7.75
N THR A 407 13.95 -9.43 -6.74
CA THR A 407 13.46 -8.71 -5.56
C THR A 407 13.09 -7.26 -5.91
N PRO A 408 12.31 -6.55 -5.08
CA PRO A 408 12.04 -5.12 -5.28
C PRO A 408 13.33 -4.29 -5.42
N GLU A 409 14.33 -4.52 -4.57
CA GLU A 409 15.64 -3.84 -4.70
C GLU A 409 16.32 -4.17 -6.02
N ARG A 410 16.34 -5.45 -6.41
CA ARG A 410 17.02 -5.86 -7.64
C ARG A 410 16.34 -5.30 -8.88
N LEU A 411 15.01 -5.25 -8.87
CA LEU A 411 14.23 -4.58 -9.91
C LEU A 411 14.66 -3.12 -10.04
N LEU A 412 14.67 -2.35 -8.95
CA LEU A 412 15.10 -0.96 -8.97
C LEU A 412 16.54 -0.80 -9.47
N VAL A 413 17.49 -1.54 -8.90
CA VAL A 413 18.91 -1.49 -9.29
C VAL A 413 19.11 -1.80 -10.78
N THR A 414 18.33 -2.74 -11.32
CA THR A 414 18.41 -3.11 -12.74
C THR A 414 17.93 -1.97 -13.64
N MET A 415 16.83 -1.31 -13.26
CA MET A 415 16.33 -0.13 -13.98
C MET A 415 17.28 1.06 -13.86
N GLN A 416 17.83 1.32 -12.67
CA GLN A 416 18.79 2.41 -12.44
C GLN A 416 20.07 2.23 -13.25
N LYS A 417 20.63 1.01 -13.29
CA LYS A 417 21.82 0.70 -14.10
C LYS A 417 21.62 0.93 -15.60
N ARG A 418 20.36 0.92 -16.06
CA ARG A 418 20.01 1.23 -17.45
C ARG A 418 19.67 2.70 -17.67
N GLY A 419 19.60 3.52 -16.62
CA GLY A 419 19.25 4.94 -16.71
C GLY A 419 17.80 5.19 -17.14
N ILE A 420 16.89 4.23 -16.89
CA ILE A 420 15.51 4.28 -17.39
C ILE A 420 14.49 4.75 -16.35
N VAL A 421 14.94 5.09 -15.15
CA VAL A 421 14.05 5.52 -14.06
C VAL A 421 14.49 6.86 -13.50
N GLU A 422 13.50 7.63 -13.07
CA GLU A 422 13.67 8.85 -12.30
C GLU A 422 12.74 8.80 -11.10
N LYS A 423 13.26 9.14 -9.92
CA LYS A 423 12.45 9.21 -8.70
C LYS A 423 11.46 10.35 -8.84
N VAL A 424 10.19 10.08 -8.59
CA VAL A 424 9.13 11.09 -8.54
C VAL A 424 9.26 11.84 -7.24
N GLU A 425 9.34 13.17 -7.31
CA GLU A 425 9.45 14.02 -6.13
C GLU A 425 8.16 14.04 -5.31
N THR A 426 8.32 14.32 -4.02
CA THR A 426 7.18 14.52 -3.12
C THR A 426 6.43 15.78 -3.49
N PRO A 427 5.09 15.74 -3.67
CA PRO A 427 4.30 16.94 -3.88
C PRO A 427 4.62 18.01 -2.83
N PRO A 428 4.91 19.26 -3.22
CA PRO A 428 5.18 20.36 -2.29
C PRO A 428 4.05 20.54 -1.26
N GLU A 429 2.81 20.24 -1.66
CA GLU A 429 1.63 20.34 -0.82
C GLU A 429 1.63 19.31 0.32
N ILE A 430 2.32 18.17 0.16
CA ILE A 430 2.48 17.15 1.21
C ILE A 430 3.78 17.36 1.99
N SER A 431 4.89 17.62 1.30
CA SER A 431 6.20 17.80 1.94
C SER A 431 6.28 19.03 2.84
N ARG A 432 5.36 19.99 2.69
CA ARG A 432 5.18 21.12 3.62
C ARG A 432 4.76 20.66 5.02
N PHE A 433 3.96 19.61 5.12
CA PHE A 433 3.40 19.17 6.40
C PHE A 433 4.12 17.95 6.98
N ILE A 434 4.78 17.15 6.14
CA ILE A 434 5.34 15.86 6.54
C ILE A 434 6.84 15.82 6.26
N SER A 435 7.60 15.38 7.26
CA SER A 435 9.02 15.06 7.14
C SER A 435 9.18 13.55 6.93
N ARG A 436 9.81 13.17 5.81
CA ARG A 436 10.06 11.77 5.41
C ARG A 436 11.44 11.32 5.85
#